data_AF-A4WJ20-F1
#
_entry.id   AF-A4WJ20-F1
#
_cell.length_a   1.000
_cell.length_b   1.000
_cell.length_c   1.000
_cell.angle_alpha   90.00
_cell.angle_beta   90.00
_cell.angle_gamma   90.00
#
_symmetry.space_group_name_H-M   'P 1'
#
loop_
_entity.id
_entity.type
_entity.pdbx_description
1 polymer ?
#
loop_
_entity_poly.entity_id
_entity_poly.type
_entity_poly.pdbx_seq_one_letter_code
_entity_poly.pdbx_strand_id
1 'polypeptide(L)'
;MSFLIKSDVACPWSVNAEELVKNRFDVLVDFLIESINGGAREVYIMLCDGTTYRTSSIPYRRARDVARWLLSTQPIRTDLKSIIGRYRKVYYLHEEGRDVADVELDGGGLYVFGDHDGLSNEDEELLAKHAVWISLGPIPYMSWQAAAYLAYLLRRANLI
;
A
#
# COMPACT_ATOMS: atom_id res chain seq x y z
N MET A 1 0.70 -11.12 5.82
CA MET A 1 1.39 -10.05 5.07
C MET A 1 0.90 -8.71 5.57
N SER A 2 1.69 -7.66 5.40
CA SER A 2 1.27 -6.28 5.64
C SER A 2 1.53 -5.45 4.40
N PHE A 3 0.60 -4.56 4.04
CA PHE A 3 0.70 -3.73 2.84
C PHE A 3 0.83 -2.25 3.21
N LEU A 4 1.55 -1.48 2.41
CA LEU A 4 1.67 -0.04 2.54
C LEU A 4 1.51 0.60 1.18
N ILE A 5 0.64 1.59 1.08
CA ILE A 5 0.61 2.53 -0.04
C ILE A 5 0.99 3.92 0.47
N LYS A 6 1.84 4.60 -0.29
CA LYS A 6 2.22 6.00 -0.05
C LYS A 6 1.78 6.85 -1.22
N SER A 7 1.27 8.04 -0.92
CA SER A 7 0.91 9.06 -1.91
C SER A 7 1.58 10.37 -1.57
N ASP A 8 2.20 11.00 -2.57
CA ASP A 8 2.79 12.33 -2.44
C ASP A 8 1.82 13.47 -2.82
N VAL A 9 0.65 13.13 -3.36
CA VAL A 9 -0.37 14.11 -3.78
C VAL A 9 -1.62 14.10 -2.88
N ALA A 10 -1.97 12.95 -2.29
CA ALA A 10 -3.00 12.87 -1.28
C ALA A 10 -2.44 13.38 0.06
N CYS A 11 -2.96 14.51 0.52
CA CYS A 11 -2.54 15.17 1.74
C CYS A 11 -3.71 15.24 2.73
N PRO A 12 -3.46 15.34 4.06
CA PRO A 12 -4.53 15.36 5.06
C PRO A 12 -5.57 16.46 4.83
N TRP A 13 -5.13 17.63 4.36
CA TRP A 13 -6.01 18.78 4.06
C TRP A 13 -6.68 18.69 2.68
N SER A 14 -6.30 17.71 1.85
CA SER A 14 -6.73 17.61 0.45
C SER A 14 -7.66 16.42 0.18
N VAL A 15 -7.62 15.39 1.03
CA VAL A 15 -8.49 14.21 0.94
C VAL A 15 -9.87 14.47 1.53
N ASN A 16 -10.92 13.96 0.86
CA ASN A 16 -12.30 14.11 1.27
C ASN A 16 -13.12 12.88 0.86
N ALA A 17 -13.92 12.33 1.78
CA ALA A 17 -14.77 11.18 1.49
C ALA A 17 -15.89 11.47 0.46
N GLU A 18 -16.34 12.72 0.33
CA GLU A 18 -17.36 13.08 -0.67
C GLU A 18 -16.78 13.28 -2.08
N GLU A 19 -15.47 13.56 -2.19
CA GLU A 19 -14.76 13.85 -3.44
C GLU A 19 -13.59 12.88 -3.65
N LEU A 20 -13.84 11.57 -3.64
CA LEU A 20 -12.78 10.55 -3.64
C LEU A 20 -11.78 10.69 -4.82
N VAL A 21 -12.23 11.08 -6.01
CA VAL A 21 -11.36 11.19 -7.19
C VAL A 21 -10.34 12.33 -7.04
N LYS A 22 -10.62 13.32 -6.18
CA LYS A 22 -9.72 14.46 -5.96
C LYS A 22 -8.43 13.97 -5.29
N ASN A 23 -7.29 14.31 -5.87
CA ASN A 23 -5.97 13.83 -5.47
C ASN A 23 -5.89 12.29 -5.39
N ARG A 24 -6.74 11.61 -6.17
CA ARG A 24 -6.81 10.15 -6.28
C ARG A 24 -6.97 9.41 -4.94
N PHE A 25 -7.74 9.99 -4.02
CA PHE A 25 -8.05 9.32 -2.76
C PHE A 25 -8.85 8.01 -2.97
N ASP A 26 -9.60 7.91 -4.08
CA ASP A 26 -10.23 6.68 -4.56
C ASP A 26 -9.24 5.52 -4.66
N VAL A 27 -8.03 5.75 -5.21
CA VAL A 27 -7.00 4.73 -5.34
C VAL A 27 -6.54 4.21 -3.97
N LEU A 28 -6.36 5.09 -2.99
CA LEU A 28 -5.94 4.71 -1.63
C LEU A 28 -7.03 3.92 -0.89
N VAL A 29 -8.30 4.31 -1.09
CA VAL A 29 -9.45 3.65 -0.47
C VAL A 29 -9.68 2.27 -1.09
N ASP A 30 -9.64 2.16 -2.42
CA ASP A 30 -9.77 0.88 -3.11
C ASP A 30 -8.60 -0.04 -2.77
N PHE A 31 -7.37 0.50 -2.67
CA PHE A 31 -6.21 -0.25 -2.19
C PHE A 31 -6.45 -0.82 -0.80
N LEU A 32 -6.96 -0.02 0.13
CA LEU A 32 -7.30 -0.48 1.48
C LEU A 32 -8.31 -1.63 1.45
N ILE A 33 -9.39 -1.48 0.66
CA ILE A 33 -10.46 -2.47 0.55
C ILE A 33 -9.91 -3.79 0.00
N GLU A 34 -9.22 -3.74 -1.13
CA GLU A 34 -8.69 -4.94 -1.78
C GLU A 34 -7.59 -5.61 -0.95
N SER A 35 -6.77 -4.84 -0.25
CA SER A 35 -5.76 -5.38 0.66
C SER A 35 -6.39 -6.18 1.81
N ILE A 36 -7.41 -5.62 2.46
CA ILE A 36 -8.11 -6.30 3.57
C ILE A 36 -8.87 -7.53 3.04
N ASN A 37 -9.59 -7.42 1.93
CA ASN A 37 -10.29 -8.55 1.30
C ASN A 37 -9.31 -9.66 0.88
N GLY A 38 -8.11 -9.28 0.44
CA GLY A 38 -7.03 -10.21 0.10
C GLY A 38 -6.45 -10.97 1.30
N GLY A 39 -6.70 -10.50 2.53
CA GLY A 39 -6.19 -11.09 3.77
C GLY A 39 -4.94 -10.41 4.33
N ALA A 40 -4.68 -9.14 3.96
CA ALA A 40 -3.63 -8.36 4.61
C ALA A 40 -3.95 -8.24 6.11
N ARG A 41 -2.98 -8.55 6.97
CA ARG A 41 -3.14 -8.44 8.43
C ARG A 41 -3.14 -7.00 8.88
N GLU A 42 -2.49 -6.15 8.09
CA GLU A 42 -2.29 -4.74 8.37
C GLU A 42 -2.07 -3.98 7.08
N VAL A 43 -2.69 -2.80 6.98
CA VAL A 43 -2.59 -1.90 5.84
C VAL A 43 -2.22 -0.52 6.34
N TYR A 44 -1.22 0.08 5.71
CA TYR A 44 -0.77 1.44 5.94
C TYR A 44 -1.14 2.31 4.74
N ILE A 45 -1.84 3.42 5.00
CA ILE A 45 -2.11 4.47 4.02
C ILE A 45 -1.32 5.71 4.45
N MET A 46 -0.21 6.00 3.77
CA MET A 46 0.66 7.14 4.07
C MET A 46 0.36 8.30 3.11
N LEU A 47 0.01 9.45 3.67
CA LEU A 47 -0.24 10.68 2.94
C LEU A 47 1.05 11.51 2.81
N CYS A 48 1.00 12.55 1.97
CA CYS A 48 2.14 13.33 1.49
C CYS A 48 3.04 13.93 2.57
N ASP A 49 2.51 14.13 3.78
CA ASP A 49 3.22 14.75 4.89
C ASP A 49 3.66 13.75 5.97
N GLY A 50 3.43 12.45 5.76
CA GLY A 50 3.70 11.39 6.74
C GLY A 50 2.54 11.11 7.71
N THR A 51 1.40 11.78 7.53
CA THR A 51 0.15 11.35 8.17
C THR A 51 -0.21 9.96 7.66
N THR A 52 -0.21 8.98 8.55
CA THR A 52 -0.39 7.58 8.19
C THR A 52 -1.57 6.98 8.94
N TYR A 53 -2.49 6.37 8.19
CA TYR A 53 -3.53 5.54 8.75
C TYR A 53 -3.06 4.09 8.77
N ARG A 54 -3.26 3.42 9.90
CA ARG A 54 -2.92 2.00 10.08
C ARG A 54 -4.17 1.26 10.51
N THR A 55 -4.55 0.22 9.78
CA THR A 55 -5.69 -0.61 10.13
C THR A 55 -5.50 -2.08 9.76
N SER A 56 -6.22 -2.95 10.45
CA SER A 56 -6.32 -4.39 10.20
C SER A 56 -7.75 -4.81 9.79
N SER A 57 -8.68 -3.86 9.67
CA SER A 57 -10.06 -4.13 9.27
C SER A 57 -10.72 -2.90 8.62
N ILE A 58 -11.83 -3.13 7.95
CA ILE A 58 -12.70 -2.08 7.41
C ILE A 58 -14.16 -2.40 7.73
N PRO A 59 -15.04 -1.39 7.83
CA PRO A 59 -16.47 -1.63 7.86
C PRO A 59 -16.94 -2.22 6.52
N TYR A 60 -17.84 -3.21 6.55
CA TYR A 60 -18.45 -3.80 5.35
C TYR A 60 -19.42 -2.82 4.68
N ARG A 61 -18.91 -1.90 3.84
CA ARG A 61 -19.69 -0.85 3.16
C ARG A 61 -18.99 -0.37 1.87
N ARG A 62 -19.63 0.54 1.13
CA ARG A 62 -19.12 1.13 -0.12
C ARG A 62 -17.83 1.93 0.13
N ALA A 63 -17.04 2.17 -0.91
CA ALA A 63 -15.78 2.94 -0.83
C ALA A 63 -15.92 4.27 -0.07
N ARG A 64 -16.99 5.04 -0.32
CA ARG A 64 -17.26 6.29 0.42
C ARG A 64 -17.39 6.11 1.92
N ASP A 65 -18.02 5.03 2.37
CA ASP A 65 -18.19 4.77 3.80
C ASP A 65 -16.86 4.33 4.44
N VAL A 66 -16.06 3.55 3.72
CA VAL A 66 -14.69 3.21 4.14
C VAL A 66 -13.83 4.47 4.24
N ALA A 67 -13.94 5.39 3.27
CA ALA A 67 -13.24 6.66 3.30
C ALA A 67 -13.65 7.54 4.49
N ARG A 68 -14.96 7.70 4.75
CA ARG A 68 -15.44 8.44 5.95
C ARG A 68 -14.94 7.81 7.24
N TRP A 69 -15.01 6.49 7.33
CA TRP A 69 -14.50 5.76 8.48
C TRP A 69 -12.99 5.97 8.66
N LEU A 70 -12.20 5.81 7.59
CA LEU A 70 -10.75 6.00 7.62
C LEU A 70 -10.38 7.39 8.14
N LEU A 71 -10.99 8.44 7.57
CA LEU A 71 -10.76 9.83 7.97
C LEU A 71 -11.28 10.16 9.38
N SER A 72 -12.17 9.34 9.94
CA SER A 72 -12.61 9.46 11.34
C SER A 72 -11.68 8.78 12.33
N THR A 73 -10.78 7.91 11.86
CA THR A 73 -9.78 7.25 12.71
C THR A 73 -8.63 8.20 13.04
N GLN A 74 -7.99 7.99 14.19
CA GLN A 74 -6.83 8.79 14.58
C GLN A 74 -5.59 8.35 13.78
N PRO A 75 -5.01 9.21 12.94
CA PRO A 75 -3.78 8.87 12.23
C PRO A 75 -2.57 8.95 13.17
N ILE A 76 -1.47 8.33 12.74
CA ILE A 76 -0.16 8.48 13.36
C ILE A 76 0.75 9.33 12.46
N ARG A 77 1.66 10.08 13.07
CA ARG A 77 2.73 10.78 12.33
C ARG A 77 3.97 9.90 12.28
N THR A 78 4.40 9.52 11.09
CA THR A 78 5.58 8.65 10.88
C THR A 78 6.13 8.84 9.47
N ASP A 79 7.36 8.39 9.24
CA ASP A 79 7.97 8.32 7.90
C ASP A 79 8.03 6.87 7.38
N LEU A 80 8.34 6.72 6.08
CA LEU A 80 8.48 5.42 5.43
C LEU A 80 9.55 4.57 6.10
N LYS A 81 10.71 5.18 6.42
CA LYS A 81 11.85 4.52 7.07
C LYS A 81 11.48 3.84 8.39
N SER A 82 10.68 4.51 9.20
CA SER A 82 10.22 4.03 10.50
C SER A 82 9.27 2.84 10.36
N ILE A 83 8.44 2.82 9.32
CA ILE A 83 7.55 1.67 9.06
C ILE A 83 8.36 0.49 8.52
N ILE A 84 9.19 0.68 7.49
CA ILE A 84 9.98 -0.42 6.91
C ILE A 84 10.93 -1.05 7.93
N GLY A 85 11.48 -0.25 8.86
CA GLY A 85 12.37 -0.72 9.93
C GLY A 85 11.71 -1.67 10.94
N ARG A 86 10.37 -1.79 10.94
CA ARG A 86 9.62 -2.73 11.79
C ARG A 86 9.50 -4.11 11.18
N TYR A 87 9.93 -4.29 9.92
CA TYR A 87 9.76 -5.52 9.17
C TYR A 87 11.11 -6.15 8.81
N ARG A 88 11.19 -7.48 8.96
CA ARG A 88 12.40 -8.24 8.58
C ARG A 88 12.57 -8.34 7.06
N LYS A 89 11.47 -8.40 6.33
CA LYS A 89 11.42 -8.49 4.87
C LYS A 89 10.52 -7.39 4.34
N VAL A 90 11.05 -6.62 3.41
CA VAL A 90 10.36 -5.52 2.75
C VAL A 90 10.49 -5.74 1.25
N TYR A 91 9.37 -5.61 0.54
CA TYR A 91 9.28 -5.75 -0.89
C TYR A 91 8.68 -4.48 -1.47
N TYR A 92 9.28 -3.92 -2.50
CA TYR A 92 8.74 -2.76 -3.21
C TYR A 92 8.22 -3.21 -4.57
N LEU A 93 6.94 -2.96 -4.85
CA LEU A 93 6.36 -3.27 -6.15
C LEU A 93 6.68 -2.14 -7.13
N HIS A 94 7.39 -2.49 -8.18
CA HIS A 94 7.78 -1.60 -9.27
C HIS A 94 7.94 -2.40 -10.56
N GLU A 95 7.59 -1.81 -11.70
CA GLU A 95 7.58 -2.47 -13.01
C GLU A 95 8.97 -2.99 -13.40
N GLU A 96 10.02 -2.26 -13.01
CA GLU A 96 11.43 -2.62 -13.25
C GLU A 96 12.01 -3.57 -12.18
N GLY A 97 11.20 -4.02 -11.22
CA GLY A 97 11.60 -5.02 -10.24
C GLY A 97 11.84 -6.40 -10.84
N ARG A 98 12.40 -7.32 -10.04
CA ARG A 98 12.52 -8.73 -10.44
C ARG A 98 11.14 -9.37 -10.54
N ASP A 99 10.91 -10.25 -11.51
CA ASP A 99 9.63 -10.96 -11.60
C ASP A 99 9.29 -11.63 -10.27
N VAL A 100 8.08 -11.38 -9.78
CA VAL A 100 7.58 -11.92 -8.52
C VAL A 100 7.67 -13.46 -8.46
N ALA A 101 7.59 -14.14 -9.60
CA ALA A 101 7.73 -15.59 -9.71
C ALA A 101 9.14 -16.10 -9.33
N ASP A 102 10.16 -15.25 -9.47
CA ASP A 102 11.57 -15.59 -9.21
C ASP A 102 12.03 -15.18 -7.80
N VAL A 103 11.12 -14.66 -6.97
CA VAL A 103 11.44 -14.13 -5.64
C VAL A 103 10.75 -14.93 -4.55
N GLU A 104 11.52 -15.31 -3.53
CA GLU A 104 10.98 -15.93 -2.32
C GLU A 104 10.21 -14.88 -1.48
N LEU A 105 8.89 -14.93 -1.59
CA LEU A 105 7.98 -14.07 -0.86
C LEU A 105 7.80 -14.52 0.59
N ASP A 106 7.49 -13.58 1.49
CA ASP A 106 7.32 -13.83 2.92
C ASP A 106 5.92 -13.42 3.39
N GLY A 107 5.16 -14.36 3.93
CA GLY A 107 3.84 -14.12 4.52
C GLY A 107 3.83 -13.17 5.73
N GLY A 108 4.98 -12.89 6.35
CA GLY A 108 5.20 -11.87 7.38
C GLY A 108 5.80 -10.56 6.85
N GLY A 109 6.08 -10.46 5.55
CA GLY A 109 6.71 -9.29 4.92
C GLY A 109 5.80 -8.08 4.81
N LEU A 110 6.44 -6.91 4.64
CA LEU A 110 5.82 -5.66 4.23
C LEU A 110 5.95 -5.50 2.71
N TYR A 111 4.84 -5.22 2.05
CA TYR A 111 4.78 -4.93 0.62
C TYR A 111 4.41 -3.48 0.41
N VAL A 112 5.30 -2.73 -0.25
CA VAL A 112 5.23 -1.28 -0.45
C VAL A 112 4.79 -1.01 -1.88
N PHE A 113 3.86 -0.07 -2.02
CA PHE A 113 3.26 0.36 -3.27
C PHE A 113 3.32 1.89 -3.35
N GLY A 114 3.63 2.42 -4.53
CA GLY A 114 3.32 3.81 -4.87
C GLY A 114 1.84 3.99 -5.16
N ASP A 115 1.39 5.24 -5.24
CA ASP A 115 0.07 5.56 -5.78
C ASP A 115 0.11 5.58 -7.32
N HIS A 116 -0.69 6.45 -7.95
CA HIS A 116 -0.74 6.57 -9.40
C HIS A 116 0.46 7.32 -10.01
N ASP A 117 1.20 8.10 -9.22
CA ASP A 117 2.40 8.81 -9.67
C ASP A 117 3.69 8.04 -9.29
N GLY A 118 3.56 6.96 -8.52
CA GLY A 118 4.68 6.17 -8.00
C GLY A 118 5.17 6.67 -6.64
N LEU A 119 6.43 6.43 -6.33
CA LEU A 119 7.10 6.99 -5.16
C LEU A 119 8.10 8.07 -5.57
N SER A 120 8.39 9.00 -4.66
CA SER A 120 9.46 9.96 -4.88
C SER A 120 10.82 9.28 -5.04
N ASN A 121 11.74 9.91 -5.78
CA ASN A 121 13.13 9.44 -5.91
C ASN A 121 13.80 9.22 -4.54
N GLU A 122 13.50 10.06 -3.54
CA GLU A 122 14.05 9.92 -2.19
C GLU A 122 13.58 8.62 -1.50
N ASP A 123 12.30 8.27 -1.64
CA ASP A 123 11.76 7.02 -1.12
C ASP A 123 12.31 5.81 -1.89
N GLU A 124 12.48 5.93 -3.20
CA GLU A 124 13.08 4.86 -4.00
C GLU A 124 14.56 4.63 -3.65
N GLU A 125 15.34 5.69 -3.43
CA GLU A 125 16.71 5.59 -2.92
C GLU A 125 16.79 4.94 -1.53
N LEU A 126 15.79 5.20 -0.68
CA LEU A 126 15.65 4.53 0.61
C LEU A 126 15.33 3.04 0.41
N LEU A 127 14.35 2.71 -0.44
CA LEU A 127 13.90 1.33 -0.69
C LEU A 127 14.95 0.50 -1.42
N ALA A 128 15.74 1.07 -2.32
CA ALA A 128 16.87 0.40 -2.97
C ALA A 128 17.88 -0.20 -1.96
N LYS A 129 17.97 0.39 -0.76
CA LYS A 129 18.86 -0.06 0.32
C LYS A 129 18.20 -1.06 1.28
N HIS A 130 16.88 -1.12 1.34
CA HIS A 130 16.14 -1.83 2.41
C HIS A 130 15.08 -2.82 1.92
N ALA A 131 14.74 -2.81 0.64
CA ALA A 131 13.67 -3.61 0.06
C ALA A 131 14.16 -4.43 -1.14
N VAL A 132 13.49 -5.56 -1.37
CA VAL A 132 13.60 -6.30 -2.62
C VAL A 132 12.60 -5.72 -3.61
N TRP A 133 13.08 -5.20 -4.74
CA TRP A 133 12.23 -4.71 -5.80
C TRP A 133 11.65 -5.89 -6.58
N ILE A 134 10.33 -5.94 -6.66
CA ILE A 134 9.57 -7.01 -7.31
C ILE A 134 8.59 -6.43 -8.34
N SER A 135 8.35 -7.17 -9.41
CA SER A 135 7.48 -6.78 -10.52
C SER A 135 6.39 -7.82 -10.73
N LEU A 136 5.18 -7.34 -11.04
CA LEU A 136 4.06 -8.18 -11.48
C LEU A 136 4.00 -8.30 -13.01
N GLY A 137 5.01 -7.76 -13.70
CA GLY A 137 5.10 -7.66 -15.15
C GLY A 137 5.37 -6.21 -15.61
N PRO A 138 5.63 -6.03 -16.91
CA PRO A 138 6.05 -4.74 -17.47
C PRO A 138 4.90 -3.74 -17.68
N ILE A 139 3.65 -4.14 -17.44
CA ILE A 139 2.47 -3.28 -17.62
C ILE A 139 2.16 -2.64 -16.27
N PRO A 140 2.03 -1.30 -16.20
CA PRO A 140 1.66 -0.64 -14.96
C PRO A 140 0.24 -1.02 -14.55
N TYR A 141 0.08 -1.39 -13.29
CA TYR A 141 -1.20 -1.70 -12.67
C TYR A 141 -1.65 -0.56 -11.77
N MET A 142 -2.96 -0.40 -11.59
CA MET A 142 -3.42 0.39 -10.44
C MET A 142 -2.99 -0.32 -9.15
N SER A 143 -2.53 0.43 -8.15
CA SER A 143 -1.98 -0.15 -6.92
C SER A 143 -2.94 -1.12 -6.22
N TRP A 144 -4.25 -0.86 -6.28
CA TRP A 144 -5.27 -1.77 -5.74
C TRP A 144 -5.39 -3.10 -6.51
N GLN A 145 -5.17 -3.09 -7.83
CA GLN A 145 -5.12 -4.31 -8.64
C GLN A 145 -3.86 -5.11 -8.30
N ALA A 146 -2.73 -4.43 -8.18
CA ALA A 146 -1.47 -5.04 -7.78
C ALA A 146 -1.59 -5.68 -6.38
N ALA A 147 -2.23 -5.00 -5.43
CA ALA A 147 -2.49 -5.54 -4.09
C ALA A 147 -3.34 -6.81 -4.13
N ALA A 148 -4.47 -6.79 -4.86
CA ALA A 148 -5.34 -7.95 -5.00
C ALA A 148 -4.61 -9.14 -5.65
N TYR A 149 -3.84 -8.89 -6.71
CA TYR A 149 -3.12 -9.94 -7.41
C TYR A 149 -1.98 -10.53 -6.56
N LEU A 150 -1.22 -9.68 -5.87
CA LEU A 150 -0.17 -10.13 -4.96
C LEU A 150 -0.74 -10.95 -3.79
N ALA A 151 -1.87 -10.52 -3.22
CA ALA A 151 -2.58 -11.28 -2.20
C ALA A 151 -2.98 -12.68 -2.72
N TYR A 152 -3.47 -12.77 -3.94
CA TYR A 152 -3.76 -14.05 -4.59
C TYR A 152 -2.51 -14.93 -4.73
N LEU A 153 -1.37 -14.37 -5.19
CA LEU A 153 -0.12 -15.11 -5.32
C LEU A 153 0.37 -15.65 -3.97
N LEU A 154 0.32 -14.84 -2.91
CA LEU A 154 0.72 -15.22 -1.56
C LEU A 154 -0.16 -16.35 -1.00
N ARG A 155 -1.48 -16.28 -1.25
CA ARG A 155 -2.41 -17.33 -0.86
C ARG A 155 -2.14 -18.63 -1.61
N ARG A 156 -1.90 -18.55 -2.92
CA ARG A 156 -1.57 -19.71 -3.76
C ARG A 156 -0.28 -20.39 -3.30
N ALA A 157 0.67 -19.61 -2.76
CA ALA A 157 1.91 -20.11 -2.17
C ALA A 157 1.76 -20.61 -0.71
N ASN A 158 0.55 -20.62 -0.14
CA ASN A 158 0.28 -20.94 1.28
C ASN A 158 1.05 -20.07 2.29
N LEU A 159 1.30 -18.80 1.94
CA LEU A 159 1.97 -17.83 2.81
C LEU A 159 0.99 -17.01 3.67
N ILE A 160 -0.31 -17.06 3.34
CA ILE A 160 -1.42 -16.40 4.05
C ILE A 160 -2.68 -17.25 4.05
#